data_AF-A0A9N9ZGX1-F1
#
_entry.id   AF-A0A9N9ZGX1-F1
#
_cell.length_a   1.000
_cell.length_b   1.000
_cell.length_c   1.000
_cell.angle_alpha   90.00
_cell.angle_beta   90.00
_cell.angle_gamma   90.00
#
_symmetry.space_group_name_H-M   'P 1'
#
loop_
_entity.id
_entity.type
_entity.pdbx_description
1 polymer ?
#
loop_
_entity_poly.entity_id
_entity_poly.type
_entity_poly.pdbx_seq_one_letter_code
_entity_poly.pdbx_strand_id
1 'polypeptide(L)'
;PAFPPPHISHSSHIKNVTIMDDYNRCSCSALFPSIELLADHLAEIRSQESYHATQLKHCRTHLINNHSDDQQGGEVPHDPDPGCRICPFPGCKRTEPFSTNYKLWRHYAQHIRIEEVCVFCFKLFEFASEFIRHSEENHRAKSGRKAAYMKETFNDVSHHITTQLYTTKTSFTERLIFNSTSESKKRT
;
A
#
# COMPACT_ATOMS: atom_id res chain seq x y z
N PRO A 1 35.06 71.01 18.64
CA PRO A 1 35.84 69.98 17.93
C PRO A 1 35.10 69.54 16.66
N ALA A 2 35.49 70.13 15.52
CA ALA A 2 34.88 69.90 14.21
C ALA A 2 35.55 68.71 13.51
N PHE A 3 34.74 67.77 13.02
CA PHE A 3 35.21 66.66 12.17
C PHE A 3 35.39 67.14 10.72
N PRO A 4 36.46 66.76 10.01
CA PRO A 4 36.59 67.05 8.59
C PRO A 4 35.68 66.11 7.77
N PRO A 5 35.19 66.55 6.59
CA PRO A 5 34.38 65.71 5.72
C PRO A 5 35.26 64.72 4.94
N PRO A 6 34.74 63.53 4.58
CA PRO A 6 35.48 62.60 3.73
C PRO A 6 35.49 63.08 2.28
N HIS A 7 36.69 63.13 1.70
CA HIS A 7 36.91 63.30 0.27
C HIS A 7 36.37 62.10 -0.50
N ILE A 8 35.31 62.31 -1.29
CA ILE A 8 34.85 61.35 -2.29
C ILE A 8 35.62 61.65 -3.59
N SER A 9 36.70 60.91 -3.80
CA SER A 9 37.41 60.90 -5.08
C SER A 9 36.58 60.15 -6.12
N HIS A 10 36.18 60.86 -7.16
CA HIS A 10 35.68 60.29 -8.40
C HIS A 10 36.77 59.40 -9.02
N SER A 11 36.52 58.08 -9.09
CA SER A 11 37.28 57.19 -9.96
C SER A 11 36.38 56.71 -11.09
N SER A 12 36.78 57.14 -12.27
CA SER A 12 36.23 56.90 -13.59
C SER A 12 36.09 55.42 -13.91
N HIS A 13 35.00 55.13 -14.61
CA HIS A 13 34.83 54.09 -15.63
C HIS A 13 35.98 53.09 -15.84
N ILE A 14 35.71 51.84 -15.45
CA ILE A 14 36.02 50.68 -16.29
C ILE A 14 34.68 50.00 -16.57
N LYS A 15 33.98 50.47 -17.60
CA LYS A 15 32.97 49.64 -18.27
C LYS A 15 33.73 48.67 -19.16
N ASN A 16 34.26 47.62 -18.56
CA ASN A 16 34.59 46.42 -19.32
C ASN A 16 33.26 45.78 -19.69
N VAL A 17 32.79 46.14 -20.88
CA VAL A 17 31.70 45.48 -21.57
C VAL A 17 32.23 44.11 -21.98
N THR A 18 32.14 43.13 -21.08
CA THR A 18 32.26 41.71 -21.41
C THR A 18 31.00 41.32 -22.19
N ILE A 19 31.05 41.50 -23.50
CA ILE A 19 30.15 40.82 -24.44
C ILE A 19 30.60 39.36 -24.46
N MET A 20 30.31 38.60 -23.40
CA MET A 20 30.50 37.14 -23.37
C MET A 20 29.85 36.40 -22.18
N ASP A 21 28.91 37.00 -21.44
CA ASP A 21 28.47 36.44 -20.14
C ASP A 21 27.04 35.86 -20.10
N ASP A 22 26.46 35.46 -21.24
CA ASP A 22 25.16 34.74 -21.24
C ASP A 22 25.30 33.21 -21.41
N TYR A 23 26.54 32.70 -21.52
CA TYR A 23 26.80 31.29 -21.84
C TYR A 23 26.68 30.32 -20.64
N ASN A 24 26.62 30.85 -19.41
CA ASN A 24 26.55 30.03 -18.20
C ASN A 24 25.21 30.18 -17.46
N ARG A 25 24.11 30.32 -18.21
CA ARG A 25 22.76 30.46 -17.67
C ARG A 25 21.96 29.16 -17.82
N CYS A 26 21.41 28.67 -16.72
CA CYS A 26 20.47 27.55 -16.75
C CYS A 26 19.04 28.03 -17.11
N SER A 27 18.18 27.14 -17.63
CA SER A 27 16.77 27.43 -17.91
C SER A 27 15.97 27.84 -16.66
N CYS A 28 16.44 27.49 -15.47
CA CYS A 28 15.91 27.97 -14.19
C CYS A 28 16.30 29.44 -13.88
N SER A 29 16.98 30.12 -14.81
CA SER A 29 17.55 31.47 -14.68
C SER A 29 18.71 31.62 -13.70
N ALA A 30 19.26 30.53 -13.14
CA ALA A 30 20.49 30.59 -12.37
C ALA A 30 21.69 30.93 -13.28
N LEU A 31 22.56 31.80 -12.78
CA LEU A 31 23.81 32.22 -13.43
C LEU A 31 25.00 31.57 -12.72
N PHE A 32 25.93 31.02 -13.49
CA PHE A 32 27.08 30.33 -12.95
C PHE A 32 28.40 31.02 -13.33
N PRO A 33 29.34 31.17 -12.37
CA PRO A 33 30.66 31.75 -12.65
C PRO A 33 31.51 30.93 -13.62
N SER A 34 31.23 29.63 -13.77
CA SER A 34 31.96 28.73 -14.66
C SER A 34 31.04 27.70 -15.31
N ILE A 35 31.49 27.14 -16.43
CA ILE A 35 30.81 26.05 -17.13
C ILE A 35 30.76 24.76 -16.30
N GLU A 36 31.76 24.51 -15.46
CA GLU A 36 31.82 23.36 -14.55
C GLU A 36 30.68 23.42 -13.53
N LEU A 37 30.46 24.60 -12.91
CA LEU A 37 29.37 24.79 -11.95
C LEU A 37 27.98 24.68 -12.61
N LEU A 38 27.85 25.13 -13.87
CA LEU A 38 26.62 24.90 -14.64
C LEU A 38 26.42 23.39 -14.91
N ALA A 39 27.48 22.67 -15.28
CA ALA A 39 27.40 21.24 -15.56
C ALA A 39 26.99 20.42 -14.32
N ASP A 40 27.56 20.76 -13.15
CA ASP A 40 27.21 20.16 -11.87
C ASP A 40 25.74 20.43 -11.51
N HIS A 41 25.29 21.68 -11.67
CA HIS A 41 23.89 22.05 -11.45
C HIS A 41 22.92 21.26 -12.36
N LEU A 42 23.26 21.11 -13.64
CA LEU A 42 22.46 20.31 -14.57
C LEU A 42 22.46 18.82 -14.19
N ALA A 43 23.55 18.29 -13.64
CA ALA A 43 23.60 16.93 -13.14
C ALA A 43 22.71 16.73 -11.90
N GLU A 44 22.69 17.70 -10.98
CA GLU A 44 21.79 17.71 -9.82
C GLU A 44 20.32 17.71 -10.24
N ILE A 45 19.93 18.60 -11.17
CA ILE A 45 18.55 18.66 -11.70
C ILE A 45 18.15 17.31 -12.30
N ARG A 46 18.99 16.71 -13.15
CA ARG A 46 18.72 15.39 -13.74
C ARG A 46 18.55 14.29 -12.69
N SER A 47 19.34 14.33 -11.63
CA SER A 47 19.24 13.39 -10.51
C SER A 47 17.91 13.57 -9.76
N GLN A 48 17.51 14.82 -9.51
CA GLN A 48 16.25 15.15 -8.87
C GLN A 48 15.03 14.74 -9.71
N GLU A 49 15.08 14.94 -11.03
CA GLU A 49 14.04 14.46 -11.96
C GLU A 49 13.90 12.93 -11.90
N SER A 50 15.01 12.20 -11.89
CA SER A 50 15.00 10.73 -11.75
C SER A 50 14.41 10.28 -10.41
N TYR A 51 14.78 10.96 -9.32
CA TYR A 51 14.22 10.71 -8.00
C TYR A 51 12.70 10.96 -7.96
N HIS A 52 12.24 12.10 -8.47
CA HIS A 52 10.81 12.42 -8.54
C HIS A 52 10.04 11.47 -9.46
N ALA A 53 10.62 11.07 -10.60
CA ALA A 53 10.01 10.08 -11.50
C ALA A 53 9.85 8.72 -10.80
N THR A 54 10.84 8.31 -10.00
CA THR A 54 10.78 7.09 -9.20
C THR A 54 9.71 7.18 -8.12
N GLN A 55 9.62 8.31 -7.40
CA GLN A 55 8.57 8.56 -6.41
C GLN A 55 7.18 8.55 -7.05
N LEU A 56 6.99 9.19 -8.20
CA LEU A 56 5.72 9.18 -8.94
C LEU A 56 5.35 7.76 -9.40
N LYS A 57 6.32 6.97 -9.86
CA LYS A 57 6.10 5.55 -10.21
C LYS A 57 5.63 4.77 -8.99
N HIS A 58 6.28 4.96 -7.83
CA HIS A 58 5.89 4.32 -6.57
C HIS A 58 4.48 4.73 -6.13
N CYS A 59 4.14 6.02 -6.18
CA CYS A 59 2.80 6.53 -5.90
C CYS A 59 1.75 5.99 -6.89
N ARG A 60 2.07 5.87 -8.18
CA ARG A 60 1.17 5.25 -9.17
C ARG A 60 0.95 3.78 -8.90
N THR A 61 1.97 3.04 -8.46
CA THR A 61 1.80 1.65 -8.00
C THR A 61 0.84 1.59 -6.81
N HIS A 62 0.91 2.54 -5.86
CA HIS A 62 -0.10 2.63 -4.80
C HIS A 62 -1.50 2.93 -5.32
N LEU A 63 -1.67 3.80 -6.33
CA LEU A 63 -2.97 4.12 -6.91
C LEU A 63 -3.58 2.94 -7.67
N ILE A 64 -2.78 2.21 -8.46
CA ILE A 64 -3.21 0.99 -9.15
C ILE A 64 -3.60 -0.09 -8.14
N ASN A 65 -2.85 -0.21 -7.04
CA ASN A 65 -3.16 -1.15 -5.97
C ASN A 65 -4.34 -0.71 -5.07
N ASN A 66 -4.66 0.59 -5.01
CA ASN A 66 -5.79 1.11 -4.24
C ASN A 66 -7.08 1.24 -5.06
N HIS A 67 -7.00 1.20 -6.39
CA HIS A 67 -8.17 1.15 -7.29
C HIS A 67 -8.47 -0.27 -7.80
N SER A 68 -7.61 -1.23 -7.46
CA SER A 68 -7.88 -2.65 -7.55
C SER A 68 -8.48 -3.13 -6.22
N ASP A 69 -9.72 -2.70 -5.98
CA ASP A 69 -10.67 -3.49 -5.18
C ASP A 69 -11.02 -4.82 -5.89
N ASP A 70 -10.43 -5.09 -7.06
CA ASP A 70 -10.49 -6.33 -7.79
C ASP A 70 -9.09 -6.71 -8.32
N GLN A 71 -8.45 -7.67 -7.64
CA GLN A 71 -7.36 -8.53 -8.11
C GLN A 71 -5.91 -8.02 -8.03
N GLN A 72 -5.21 -8.38 -6.95
CA GLN A 72 -3.87 -8.99 -7.07
C GLN A 72 -3.39 -9.70 -5.79
N GLY A 73 -3.09 -11.00 -5.93
CA GLY A 73 -1.73 -11.43 -5.61
C GLY A 73 -1.50 -12.46 -4.50
N GLY A 74 -2.54 -13.03 -3.90
CA GLY A 74 -2.47 -14.45 -3.55
C GLY A 74 -3.02 -15.23 -4.73
N GLU A 75 -2.41 -16.33 -5.14
CA GLU A 75 -3.06 -17.29 -6.05
C GLU A 75 -4.36 -17.76 -5.38
N VAL A 76 -5.43 -17.03 -5.62
CA VAL A 76 -6.78 -17.45 -5.31
C VAL A 76 -7.22 -18.25 -6.52
N PRO A 77 -7.47 -19.56 -6.38
CA PRO A 77 -8.00 -20.39 -7.46
C PRO A 77 -9.15 -19.66 -8.14
N HIS A 78 -9.11 -19.60 -9.45
CA HIS A 78 -10.17 -19.03 -10.27
C HIS A 78 -11.46 -19.81 -9.98
N ASP A 79 -12.30 -19.27 -9.09
CA ASP A 79 -13.51 -19.95 -8.62
C ASP A 79 -14.56 -19.84 -9.74
N PRO A 80 -15.01 -20.96 -10.34
CA PRO A 80 -15.92 -20.96 -11.48
C PRO A 80 -17.36 -20.54 -11.15
N ASP A 81 -17.69 -20.26 -9.88
CA ASP A 81 -19.05 -19.89 -9.49
C ASP A 81 -19.13 -18.52 -8.78
N PRO A 82 -19.55 -17.46 -9.50
CA PRO A 82 -19.83 -16.15 -8.89
C PRO A 82 -21.04 -16.16 -7.93
N GLY A 83 -21.82 -17.25 -7.85
CA GLY A 83 -23.13 -17.28 -7.20
C GLY A 83 -23.16 -17.36 -5.66
N CYS A 84 -22.20 -18.03 -5.02
CA CYS A 84 -22.26 -18.27 -3.57
C CYS A 84 -21.22 -17.48 -2.79
N ARG A 85 -21.44 -16.17 -2.65
CA ARG A 85 -20.72 -15.31 -1.67
C ARG A 85 -21.47 -15.22 -0.34
N ILE A 86 -22.10 -16.32 0.11
CA ILE A 86 -22.75 -16.42 1.42
C ILE A 86 -21.76 -17.04 2.40
N CYS A 87 -21.83 -16.70 3.68
CA CYS A 87 -20.99 -17.32 4.69
C CYS A 87 -21.31 -18.82 4.81
N PRO A 88 -20.36 -19.73 4.57
CA PRO A 88 -20.64 -21.17 4.64
C PRO A 88 -20.57 -21.71 6.08
N PHE A 89 -20.22 -20.88 7.07
CA PHE A 89 -20.08 -21.30 8.46
C PHE A 89 -21.42 -21.77 9.05
N PRO A 90 -21.49 -22.99 9.63
CA PRO A 90 -22.72 -23.49 10.25
C PRO A 90 -23.22 -22.59 11.37
N GLY A 91 -24.49 -22.16 11.28
CA GLY A 91 -25.08 -21.28 12.29
C GLY A 91 -24.77 -19.79 12.11
N CYS A 92 -24.06 -19.41 11.03
CA CYS A 92 -23.96 -18.00 10.67
C CYS A 92 -25.36 -17.46 10.31
N LYS A 93 -25.77 -16.38 10.99
CA LYS A 93 -27.10 -15.77 10.80
C LYS A 93 -27.18 -14.91 9.53
N ARG A 94 -26.06 -14.58 8.91
CA ARG A 94 -26.03 -13.71 7.73
C ARG A 94 -26.38 -14.52 6.49
N THR A 95 -27.57 -14.26 5.95
CA THR A 95 -28.09 -14.89 4.73
C THR A 95 -27.78 -14.08 3.47
N GLU A 96 -27.56 -12.77 3.61
CA GLU A 96 -27.26 -11.89 2.50
C GLU A 96 -25.86 -12.17 1.91
N PRO A 97 -25.73 -12.31 0.58
CA PRO A 97 -24.44 -12.43 -0.08
C PRO A 97 -23.53 -11.22 0.19
N PHE A 98 -22.22 -11.46 0.20
CA PHE A 98 -21.21 -10.41 0.28
C PHE A 98 -20.91 -9.83 -1.11
N SER A 99 -20.69 -8.51 -1.15
CA SER A 99 -20.36 -7.83 -2.41
C SER A 99 -18.98 -8.22 -2.94
N THR A 100 -18.04 -8.67 -2.10
CA THR A 100 -16.69 -9.09 -2.50
C THR A 100 -16.23 -10.31 -1.69
N ASN A 101 -15.31 -11.11 -2.24
CA ASN A 101 -14.69 -12.23 -1.52
C ASN A 101 -13.89 -11.77 -0.30
N TYR A 102 -13.24 -10.60 -0.38
CA TYR A 102 -12.55 -10.03 0.77
C TYR A 102 -13.52 -9.75 1.94
N LYS A 103 -14.71 -9.20 1.68
CA LYS A 103 -15.71 -8.99 2.74
C LYS A 103 -16.20 -10.31 3.33
N LEU A 104 -16.41 -11.34 2.50
CA LEU A 104 -16.73 -12.69 2.98
C LEU A 104 -15.60 -13.25 3.86
N TRP A 105 -14.35 -13.15 3.42
CA TRP A 105 -13.18 -13.62 4.17
C TRP A 105 -13.04 -12.89 5.50
N ARG A 106 -13.17 -11.55 5.52
CA ARG A 106 -13.14 -10.73 6.74
C ARG A 106 -14.23 -11.12 7.71
N HIS A 107 -15.44 -11.38 7.21
CA HIS A 107 -16.52 -11.88 8.03
C HIS A 107 -16.24 -13.30 8.54
N TYR A 108 -15.76 -14.20 7.68
CA TYR A 108 -15.49 -15.58 8.06
C TYR A 108 -14.42 -15.70 9.15
N ALA A 109 -13.44 -14.79 9.16
CA ALA A 109 -12.44 -14.67 10.22
C ALA A 109 -13.03 -14.43 11.63
N GLN A 110 -14.30 -13.99 11.74
CA GLN A 110 -15.00 -13.86 13.03
C GLN A 110 -15.37 -15.22 13.63
N HIS A 111 -15.45 -16.26 12.80
CA HIS A 111 -15.81 -17.61 13.23
C HIS A 111 -14.60 -18.48 13.57
N ILE A 112 -13.38 -18.00 13.30
CA ILE A 112 -12.14 -18.77 13.45
C ILE A 112 -11.43 -18.39 14.74
N ARG A 113 -11.16 -19.39 15.58
CA ARG A 113 -10.37 -19.26 16.83
C ARG A 113 -8.90 -19.57 16.56
N ILE A 114 -7.98 -18.81 17.15
CA ILE A 114 -6.53 -18.93 16.87
C ILE A 114 -5.60 -18.85 18.09
N GLU A 115 -6.03 -18.32 19.23
CA GLU A 115 -5.19 -18.21 20.46
C GLU A 115 -3.80 -17.57 20.26
N GLU A 116 -3.73 -16.49 19.46
CA GLU A 116 -2.46 -15.83 19.11
C GLU A 116 -2.13 -14.64 20.02
N VAL A 117 -0.84 -14.37 20.22
CA VAL A 117 -0.35 -13.27 21.06
C VAL A 117 0.43 -12.25 20.24
N CYS A 118 0.09 -10.97 20.37
CA CYS A 118 0.90 -9.92 19.75
C CYS A 118 2.20 -9.68 20.51
N VAL A 119 3.35 -9.87 19.86
CA VAL A 119 4.68 -9.67 20.49
C VAL A 119 5.08 -8.21 20.77
N PHE A 120 4.27 -7.25 20.31
CA PHE A 120 4.48 -5.82 20.59
C PHE A 120 3.80 -5.37 21.88
N CYS A 121 2.59 -5.85 22.14
CA CYS A 121 1.78 -5.41 23.29
C CYS A 121 1.37 -6.55 24.24
N PHE A 122 1.76 -7.79 23.95
CA PHE A 122 1.46 -9.00 24.71
C PHE A 122 -0.05 -9.27 24.92
N LYS A 123 -0.90 -8.72 24.03
CA LYS A 123 -2.33 -9.00 24.03
C LYS A 123 -2.59 -10.36 23.39
N LEU A 124 -3.36 -11.20 24.07
CA LEU A 124 -3.91 -12.47 23.57
C LEU A 124 -5.18 -12.19 22.74
N PHE A 125 -5.33 -12.89 21.63
CA PHE A 125 -6.47 -12.81 20.73
C PHE A 125 -7.07 -14.20 20.55
N GLU A 126 -8.34 -14.33 20.94
CA GLU A 126 -9.05 -15.60 20.79
C GLU A 126 -9.54 -15.82 19.36
N PHE A 127 -9.87 -14.73 18.64
CA PHE A 127 -10.44 -14.79 17.30
C PHE A 127 -9.52 -14.16 16.25
N ALA A 128 -9.54 -14.76 15.06
CA ALA A 128 -8.70 -14.35 13.94
C ALA A 128 -9.00 -12.92 13.47
N SER A 129 -10.29 -12.56 13.40
CA SER A 129 -10.71 -11.21 13.05
C SER A 129 -10.12 -10.12 13.96
N GLU A 130 -9.96 -10.38 15.25
CA GLU A 130 -9.43 -9.43 16.21
C GLU A 130 -7.92 -9.26 16.05
N PHE A 131 -7.20 -10.38 15.86
CA PHE A 131 -5.76 -10.38 15.62
C PHE A 131 -5.39 -9.67 14.32
N ILE A 132 -6.11 -9.96 13.22
CA ILE A 132 -5.89 -9.35 11.91
C ILE A 132 -6.09 -7.84 12.00
N ARG A 133 -7.25 -7.40 12.53
CA ARG A 133 -7.55 -5.98 12.70
C ARG A 133 -6.49 -5.27 13.55
N HIS A 134 -6.08 -5.90 14.66
CA HIS A 134 -5.05 -5.36 15.52
C HIS A 134 -3.71 -5.19 14.77
N SER A 135 -3.31 -6.20 14.00
CA SER A 135 -2.06 -6.21 13.24
C SER A 135 -2.03 -5.11 12.18
N GLU A 136 -3.13 -4.93 11.45
CA GLU A 136 -3.28 -3.89 10.41
C GLU A 136 -3.27 -2.48 10.99
N GLU A 137 -4.00 -2.25 12.09
CA GLU A 137 -4.18 -0.90 12.66
C GLU A 137 -2.97 -0.42 13.47
N ASN A 138 -2.29 -1.32 14.18
CA ASN A 138 -1.32 -0.92 15.22
C ASN A 138 0.15 -1.14 14.82
N HIS A 139 0.42 -2.02 13.85
CA HIS A 139 1.79 -2.49 13.57
C HIS A 139 2.24 -2.36 12.12
N ARG A 140 1.43 -1.76 11.23
CA ARG A 140 1.73 -1.63 9.80
C ARG A 140 3.05 -0.93 9.48
N ALA A 141 3.44 0.07 10.27
CA ALA A 141 4.66 0.86 10.06
C ALA A 141 5.88 0.35 10.86
N LYS A 142 5.77 -0.78 11.56
CA LYS A 142 6.85 -1.29 12.42
C LYS A 142 7.87 -2.10 11.60
N SER A 143 9.13 -2.04 12.02
CA SER A 143 10.24 -2.76 11.39
C SER A 143 11.01 -3.63 12.41
N GLY A 144 11.94 -4.45 11.89
CA GLY A 144 12.78 -5.33 12.72
C GLY A 144 12.17 -6.71 12.99
N ARG A 145 12.83 -7.49 13.86
CA ARG A 145 12.52 -8.92 14.09
C ARG A 145 11.09 -9.17 14.55
N LYS A 146 10.55 -8.33 15.44
CA LYS A 146 9.16 -8.43 15.91
C LYS A 146 8.15 -8.20 14.78
N ALA A 147 8.45 -7.29 13.85
CA ALA A 147 7.58 -7.02 12.71
C ALA A 147 7.59 -8.18 11.70
N ALA A 148 8.77 -8.78 11.46
CA ALA A 148 8.89 -9.98 10.63
C ALA A 148 8.07 -11.15 11.19
N TYR A 149 8.21 -11.42 12.49
CA TYR A 149 7.40 -12.43 13.19
C TYR A 149 5.90 -12.15 13.06
N MET A 150 5.46 -10.93 13.40
CA MET A 150 4.03 -10.58 13.29
C MET A 150 3.49 -10.73 11.85
N LYS A 151 4.31 -10.44 10.84
CA LYS A 151 3.95 -10.62 9.43
C LYS A 151 3.79 -12.10 9.08
N GLU A 152 4.70 -12.94 9.55
CA GLU A 152 4.63 -14.40 9.36
C GLU A 152 3.38 -14.97 10.04
N THR A 153 3.15 -14.66 11.32
CA THR A 153 1.93 -15.06 12.05
C THR A 153 0.65 -14.56 11.37
N PHE A 154 0.65 -13.32 10.86
CA PHE A 154 -0.48 -12.80 10.09
C PHE A 154 -0.75 -13.62 8.82
N ASN A 155 0.30 -14.01 8.10
CA ASN A 155 0.15 -14.83 6.90
C ASN A 155 -0.38 -16.22 7.25
N ASP A 156 0.11 -16.84 8.33
CA ASP A 156 -0.32 -18.16 8.79
C ASP A 156 -1.80 -18.15 9.21
N VAL A 157 -2.21 -17.16 10.01
CA VAL A 157 -3.61 -16.95 10.38
C VAL A 157 -4.47 -16.73 9.13
N SER A 158 -3.98 -15.92 8.18
CA SER A 158 -4.70 -15.63 6.95
C SER A 158 -4.87 -16.86 6.06
N HIS A 159 -3.82 -17.68 5.96
CA HIS A 159 -3.85 -18.95 5.26
C HIS A 159 -4.83 -19.92 5.92
N HIS A 160 -4.80 -20.01 7.25
CA HIS A 160 -5.73 -20.86 8.00
C HIS A 160 -7.20 -20.50 7.76
N ILE A 161 -7.56 -19.21 7.82
CA ILE A 161 -8.92 -18.74 7.49
C ILE A 161 -9.30 -19.13 6.07
N THR A 162 -8.40 -18.90 5.11
CA THR A 162 -8.64 -19.15 3.69
C THR A 162 -8.91 -20.63 3.45
N THR A 163 -8.06 -21.50 3.98
CA THR A 163 -8.23 -22.96 3.90
C THR A 163 -9.56 -23.39 4.51
N GLN A 164 -9.87 -22.94 5.74
CA GLN A 164 -11.14 -23.27 6.39
C GLN A 164 -12.36 -22.77 5.61
N LEU A 165 -12.31 -21.57 5.05
CA LEU A 165 -13.38 -20.99 4.24
C LEU A 165 -13.65 -21.86 3.01
N TYR A 166 -12.61 -22.22 2.25
CA TYR A 166 -12.78 -23.04 1.05
C TYR A 166 -13.22 -24.46 1.37
N THR A 167 -12.64 -25.12 2.37
CA THR A 167 -13.08 -26.45 2.81
C THR A 167 -14.56 -26.44 3.19
N THR A 168 -14.99 -25.44 3.97
CA THR A 168 -16.37 -25.34 4.42
C THR A 168 -17.33 -24.98 3.28
N LYS A 169 -16.88 -24.14 2.33
CA LYS A 169 -17.64 -23.80 1.12
C LYS A 169 -17.91 -25.04 0.26
N THR A 170 -16.90 -25.90 0.04
CA THR A 170 -17.08 -27.14 -0.72
C THR A 170 -18.14 -28.04 -0.08
N SER A 171 -18.06 -28.30 1.23
CA SER A 171 -19.06 -29.10 1.94
C SER A 171 -20.45 -28.46 1.96
N PHE A 172 -20.53 -27.13 1.97
CA PHE A 172 -21.80 -26.40 1.90
C PHE A 172 -22.47 -26.57 0.53
N THR A 173 -21.71 -26.42 -0.55
CA THR A 173 -22.21 -26.59 -1.93
C THR A 173 -22.68 -28.03 -2.19
N GLU A 174 -21.94 -29.04 -1.72
CA GLU A 174 -22.35 -30.45 -1.82
C GLU A 174 -23.72 -30.72 -1.18
N ARG A 175 -23.98 -30.14 0.00
CA ARG A 175 -25.28 -30.27 0.68
C ARG A 175 -26.41 -29.60 -0.10
N LEU A 176 -26.16 -28.44 -0.70
CA LEU A 176 -27.15 -27.73 -1.51
C LEU A 176 -27.56 -28.54 -2.74
N ILE A 177 -26.59 -29.16 -3.43
CA ILE A 177 -26.85 -30.00 -4.60
C ILE A 177 -27.66 -31.25 -4.21
N PHE A 178 -27.29 -31.90 -3.11
CA PHE A 178 -27.98 -33.10 -2.63
C PHE A 178 -29.43 -32.82 -2.22
N ASN A 179 -29.68 -31.70 -1.53
CA ASN A 179 -31.03 -31.33 -1.13
C ASN A 179 -31.92 -31.00 -2.34
N SER A 180 -31.39 -30.30 -3.34
CA SER A 180 -32.13 -29.91 -4.56
C SER A 180 -32.57 -31.11 -5.41
N THR A 181 -31.79 -32.19 -5.44
CA THR A 181 -32.11 -33.42 -6.18
C THR A 181 -33.16 -34.30 -5.47
N SER A 182 -33.27 -34.18 -4.13
CA SER A 182 -34.22 -34.95 -3.34
C SER A 182 -35.67 -34.42 -3.43
N GLU A 183 -35.87 -33.11 -3.60
CA GLU A 183 -37.20 -32.50 -3.70
C GLU A 183 -37.87 -32.75 -5.06
N SER A 184 -37.09 -32.89 -6.13
CA SER A 184 -37.61 -33.13 -7.49
C SER A 184 -38.27 -34.51 -7.67
N LYS A 185 -38.05 -35.47 -6.75
CA LYS A 185 -38.63 -36.83 -6.81
C LYS A 185 -39.96 -36.99 -6.06
N LYS A 186 -40.45 -35.98 -5.33
CA LYS A 186 -41.71 -36.04 -4.56
C LYS A 186 -42.93 -35.40 -5.25
N ARG A 187 -42.80 -34.99 -6.52
CA ARG A 187 -43.87 -34.36 -7.33
C ARG A 187 -44.41 -35.27 -8.44
N THR A 188 -44.49 -36.58 -8.20
CA THR A 188 -45.10 -37.56 -9.12
C THR A 188 -46.00 -38.47 -8.32
#